data_AF-A0A1C6LRW2-F1
#
_entry.id   AF-A0A1C6LRW2-F1
#
_cell.length_a   1.000
_cell.length_b   1.000
_cell.length_c   1.000
_cell.angle_alpha   90.00
_cell.angle_beta   90.00
_cell.angle_gamma   90.00
#
_symmetry.space_group_name_H-M   'P 1'
#
loop_
_entity.id
_entity.type
_entity.pdbx_description
1 polymer ?
#
loop_
_entity_poly.entity_id
_entity_poly.type
_entity_poly.pdbx_seq_one_letter_code
_entity_poly.pdbx_strand_id
1 'polypeptide(L)'
;MNHSDDHDKNHDLFARLEAEMADGPDGSVLDLSKARSARSNPTDAPDASTDPGTDSAPTESGDPSARRLVDSPGGPSGAGFMDRVRGAKRRDVLPGWAKSQPEFVSAAGWVAGHTGHTVAYHGVRVPWYTLRLAVQAPRGAAKFLGGSLRWVADAEGEPLRQATASLGNSAVGEYLKLSRQRDRRVRWRTLVAVVASIVGFSTALAMYVLAPTWILALSGTAVTLALGWLGQPADAPVIYRAVETSSAPKLTSDIVLRALGALGIPAINQQQAKAGEGFKLTAPIARDGRGWRAEGDLSYGVTATEVIDRRDKLASGLRRPLGCVWPESVPEEHTGHLVLWVGDQDMSKAKQPTWPLLKSGSVDLFKPVPFGTDPRGRWVEITLMYIAAVIGAIPRMGKTFLLRLLLLIASLDPRAELHTYDLKGIGDLDPVGNAVGYRHRAGDEEEDIE
;
A
#
# COMPACT_ATOMS: atom_id res chain seq x y z
N MET A 1 -34.75 -24.30 49.15
CA MET A 1 -35.82 -24.89 48.32
C MET A 1 -35.15 -25.86 47.35
N ASN A 2 -35.47 -27.14 47.53
CA ASN A 2 -35.36 -28.32 46.66
C ASN A 2 -34.07 -28.57 45.86
N HIS A 3 -33.24 -29.49 46.37
CA HIS A 3 -32.17 -30.16 45.62
C HIS A 3 -32.35 -31.70 45.63
N SER A 4 -33.60 -32.18 45.69
CA SER A 4 -33.94 -33.60 45.85
C SER A 4 -34.54 -34.29 44.60
N ASP A 5 -34.84 -33.56 43.52
CA ASP A 5 -35.63 -34.10 42.39
C ASP A 5 -34.82 -34.63 41.18
N ASP A 6 -33.49 -34.52 41.18
CA ASP A 6 -32.64 -34.96 40.05
C ASP A 6 -32.07 -36.38 40.21
N HIS A 7 -32.09 -36.94 41.41
CA HIS A 7 -31.55 -38.28 41.65
C HIS A 7 -32.50 -39.40 41.17
N ASP A 8 -33.82 -39.20 41.28
CA ASP A 8 -34.82 -40.20 40.88
C ASP A 8 -34.93 -40.34 39.35
N LYS A 9 -34.79 -39.24 38.60
CA LYS A 9 -34.90 -39.27 37.13
C LYS A 9 -33.76 -40.04 36.46
N ASN A 10 -32.57 -40.02 37.05
CA ASN A 10 -31.43 -40.76 36.52
C ASN A 10 -31.57 -42.26 36.78
N HIS A 11 -32.11 -42.65 37.93
CA HIS A 11 -32.29 -44.07 38.28
C HIS A 11 -33.31 -44.77 37.37
N ASP A 12 -34.39 -44.08 37.01
CA ASP A 12 -35.40 -44.57 36.06
C ASP A 12 -34.87 -44.71 34.62
N LEU A 13 -33.95 -43.83 34.20
CA LEU A 13 -33.33 -43.90 32.88
C LEU A 13 -32.41 -45.12 32.75
N PHE A 14 -31.60 -45.40 33.79
CA PHE A 14 -30.71 -46.55 33.81
C PHE A 14 -31.46 -47.88 33.82
N ALA A 15 -32.55 -47.98 34.59
CA ALA A 15 -33.39 -49.19 34.62
C ALA A 15 -34.03 -49.49 33.26
N ARG A 16 -34.41 -48.47 32.49
CA ARG A 16 -34.93 -48.63 31.11
C ARG A 16 -33.87 -49.11 30.13
N LEU A 17 -32.66 -48.56 30.20
CA LEU A 17 -31.55 -48.96 29.33
C LEU A 17 -31.07 -50.39 29.62
N GLU A 18 -31.03 -50.81 30.88
CA GLU A 18 -30.74 -52.21 31.24
C GLU A 18 -31.81 -53.18 30.72
N ALA A 19 -33.09 -52.80 30.74
CA ALA A 19 -34.17 -53.60 30.18
C ALA A 19 -34.09 -53.71 28.65
N GLU A 20 -33.71 -52.64 27.93
CA GLU A 20 -33.53 -52.68 26.47
C GLU A 20 -32.31 -53.51 26.02
N MET A 21 -31.25 -53.57 26.83
CA MET A 21 -30.07 -54.39 26.51
C MET A 21 -30.27 -55.89 26.79
N ALA A 22 -31.22 -56.25 27.66
CA ALA A 22 -31.48 -57.64 28.03
C ALA A 22 -32.28 -58.42 26.97
N ASP A 23 -32.92 -57.74 26.00
CA ASP A 23 -33.89 -58.33 25.06
C ASP A 23 -33.45 -58.31 23.58
N GLY A 24 -32.13 -58.36 23.33
CA GLY A 24 -31.55 -58.50 21.99
C GLY A 24 -31.33 -59.97 21.56
N PRO A 25 -31.68 -60.37 20.31
CA PRO A 25 -31.61 -61.76 19.88
C PRO A 25 -30.18 -62.31 19.78
N ASP A 26 -30.05 -63.58 20.18
CA ASP A 26 -28.85 -64.44 20.24
C ASP A 26 -27.69 -64.08 19.29
N GLY A 27 -26.53 -63.78 19.87
CA GLY A 27 -25.29 -63.53 19.14
C GLY A 27 -24.75 -64.79 18.46
N SER A 28 -24.74 -64.82 17.12
CA SER A 28 -23.98 -65.82 16.36
C SER A 28 -22.49 -65.46 16.36
N VAL A 29 -21.66 -66.25 17.03
CA VAL A 29 -20.19 -66.10 16.98
C VAL A 29 -19.68 -66.46 15.58
N LEU A 30 -19.15 -65.48 14.86
CA LEU A 30 -18.57 -65.64 13.52
C LEU A 30 -17.14 -66.21 13.61
N ASP A 31 -16.94 -67.42 13.11
CA ASP A 31 -15.62 -68.06 13.05
C ASP A 31 -14.79 -67.49 11.87
N LEU A 32 -13.86 -66.60 12.20
CA LEU A 32 -13.00 -65.86 11.27
C LEU A 32 -11.97 -66.73 10.53
N SER A 33 -11.79 -67.99 10.95
CA SER A 33 -10.88 -68.92 10.28
C SER A 33 -11.49 -69.46 8.98
N LYS A 34 -12.80 -69.74 8.97
CA LYS A 34 -13.55 -70.27 7.82
C LYS A 34 -13.76 -69.23 6.71
N ALA A 35 -13.85 -67.95 7.07
CA ALA A 35 -13.94 -66.85 6.11
C ALA A 35 -12.61 -66.55 5.42
N ARG A 36 -11.47 -66.96 6.02
CA ARG A 36 -10.13 -66.69 5.50
C ARG A 36 -9.66 -67.75 4.51
N SER A 37 -10.04 -69.02 4.71
CA SER A 37 -9.72 -70.13 3.79
C SER A 37 -10.45 -70.03 2.45
N ALA A 38 -11.60 -69.35 2.39
CA ALA A 38 -12.33 -69.10 1.13
C ALA A 38 -11.65 -68.06 0.21
N ARG A 39 -10.65 -67.31 0.71
CA ARG A 39 -10.00 -66.21 -0.03
C ARG A 39 -8.70 -66.63 -0.74
N SER A 40 -8.21 -67.85 -0.53
CA SER A 40 -6.86 -68.26 -0.96
C SER A 40 -6.85 -69.46 -1.92
N ASN A 41 -7.61 -69.42 -3.01
CA ASN A 41 -7.36 -70.26 -4.19
C ASN A 41 -7.79 -69.51 -5.46
N PRO A 42 -6.86 -69.05 -6.31
CA PRO A 42 -7.17 -68.69 -7.69
C PRO A 42 -7.08 -69.95 -8.55
N THR A 43 -8.14 -70.30 -9.26
CA THR A 43 -8.14 -71.34 -10.30
C THR A 43 -8.20 -70.69 -11.67
N ASP A 44 -7.36 -71.20 -12.56
CA ASP A 44 -7.00 -70.71 -13.89
C ASP A 44 -8.13 -70.76 -14.95
N ALA A 45 -8.18 -69.69 -15.77
CA ALA A 45 -8.32 -69.64 -17.24
C ALA A 45 -9.57 -70.22 -17.97
N PRO A 46 -9.75 -69.98 -19.29
CA PRO A 46 -9.85 -68.71 -20.05
C PRO A 46 -11.05 -68.70 -21.06
N ASP A 47 -11.02 -67.72 -21.99
CA ASP A 47 -11.72 -67.62 -23.30
C ASP A 47 -12.99 -66.76 -23.40
N ALA A 48 -12.89 -65.65 -24.15
CA ALA A 48 -13.38 -65.56 -25.53
C ALA A 48 -13.55 -64.09 -25.98
N SER A 49 -13.00 -63.81 -27.16
CA SER A 49 -13.09 -62.60 -27.99
C SER A 49 -14.52 -62.16 -28.35
N THR A 50 -14.81 -60.85 -28.40
CA THR A 50 -15.28 -60.12 -29.62
C THR A 50 -15.30 -58.58 -29.39
N ASP A 51 -14.86 -57.84 -30.41
CA ASP A 51 -14.86 -56.36 -30.58
C ASP A 51 -16.15 -55.92 -31.33
N PRO A 52 -16.40 -54.64 -31.70
CA PRO A 52 -16.52 -53.37 -30.97
C PRO A 52 -17.90 -52.68 -31.20
N GLY A 53 -18.30 -51.68 -30.39
CA GLY A 53 -19.52 -50.89 -30.67
C GLY A 53 -19.90 -49.81 -29.66
N THR A 54 -19.52 -48.57 -29.99
CA THR A 54 -20.13 -47.24 -29.75
C THR A 54 -21.11 -46.96 -28.59
N ASP A 55 -20.82 -45.83 -27.94
CA ASP A 55 -21.69 -44.88 -27.23
C ASP A 55 -22.46 -45.35 -26.00
N SER A 56 -22.01 -44.91 -24.82
CA SER A 56 -22.77 -44.07 -23.89
C SER A 56 -21.93 -43.76 -22.64
N ALA A 57 -22.05 -42.53 -22.14
CA ALA A 57 -21.35 -41.97 -20.98
C ALA A 57 -21.37 -42.88 -19.74
N PRO A 58 -20.32 -42.87 -18.89
CA PRO A 58 -20.47 -43.35 -17.52
C PRO A 58 -20.99 -42.20 -16.66
N THR A 59 -22.28 -42.26 -16.33
CA THR A 59 -22.79 -41.76 -15.05
C THR A 59 -21.99 -42.42 -13.93
N GLU A 60 -21.10 -41.67 -13.29
CA GLU A 60 -20.50 -42.06 -12.01
C GLU A 60 -21.59 -42.07 -10.93
N SER A 61 -22.32 -43.18 -10.81
CA SER A 61 -23.01 -43.53 -9.57
C SER A 61 -22.05 -44.38 -8.75
N GLY A 62 -21.20 -43.71 -7.98
CA GLY A 62 -20.37 -44.36 -6.96
C GLY A 62 -21.19 -44.58 -5.68
N ASP A 63 -21.06 -45.77 -5.10
CA ASP A 63 -21.61 -46.16 -3.80
C ASP A 63 -21.34 -45.09 -2.71
N PRO A 64 -22.38 -44.50 -2.10
CA PRO A 64 -22.23 -43.43 -1.10
C PRO A 64 -21.59 -43.90 0.22
N SER A 65 -21.33 -45.19 0.40
CA SER A 65 -20.66 -45.76 1.58
C SER A 65 -19.15 -45.99 1.40
N ALA A 66 -18.62 -45.80 0.19
CA ALA A 66 -17.21 -45.98 -0.09
C ALA A 66 -16.36 -44.86 0.54
N ARG A 67 -15.67 -45.17 1.64
CA ARG A 67 -14.73 -44.25 2.30
C ARG A 67 -13.56 -43.95 1.35
N ARG A 68 -13.61 -42.78 0.70
CA ARG A 68 -12.55 -42.30 -0.20
C ARG A 68 -11.41 -41.70 0.64
N LEU A 69 -10.21 -42.25 0.50
CA LEU A 69 -8.97 -41.66 1.03
C LEU A 69 -8.72 -40.31 0.34
N VAL A 70 -8.76 -39.23 1.12
CA VAL A 70 -8.61 -37.84 0.64
C VAL A 70 -7.22 -37.60 0.02
N ASP A 71 -6.19 -38.27 0.54
CA ASP A 71 -4.80 -38.21 0.04
C ASP A 71 -4.41 -39.48 -0.73
N SER A 72 -5.17 -39.82 -1.77
CA SER A 72 -4.78 -40.90 -2.69
C SER A 72 -3.81 -40.34 -3.76
N PRO A 73 -2.64 -40.96 -4.01
CA PRO A 73 -1.76 -40.53 -5.10
C PRO A 73 -2.52 -40.62 -6.44
N GLY A 74 -2.80 -39.47 -7.05
CA GLY A 74 -3.55 -39.38 -8.32
C GLY A 74 -5.07 -39.16 -8.21
N GLY A 75 -5.63 -38.97 -7.01
CA GLY A 75 -7.02 -38.50 -6.85
C GLY A 75 -7.20 -37.03 -7.26
N PRO A 76 -8.42 -36.58 -7.63
CA PRO A 76 -8.68 -35.17 -7.91
C PRO A 76 -8.45 -34.34 -6.64
N SER A 77 -7.25 -33.78 -6.53
CA SER A 77 -6.85 -32.87 -5.47
C SER A 77 -7.47 -31.49 -5.73
N GLY A 78 -8.67 -31.30 -5.22
CA GLY A 78 -9.38 -30.01 -5.18
C GLY A 78 -10.36 -29.76 -6.33
N ALA A 79 -11.15 -28.69 -6.19
CA ALA A 79 -12.16 -28.26 -7.14
C ALA A 79 -11.58 -28.19 -8.57
N GLY A 80 -12.29 -28.72 -9.56
CA GLY A 80 -11.83 -28.77 -10.95
C GLY A 80 -11.50 -27.37 -11.50
N PHE A 81 -10.68 -27.29 -12.55
CA PHE A 81 -10.31 -26.00 -13.16
C PHE A 81 -11.53 -25.12 -13.46
N MET A 82 -12.62 -25.72 -13.97
CA MET A 82 -13.86 -25.02 -14.27
C MET A 82 -14.58 -24.49 -13.02
N ASP A 83 -14.53 -25.20 -11.89
CA ASP A 83 -15.12 -24.73 -10.63
C ASP A 83 -14.26 -23.62 -10.00
N ARG A 84 -12.92 -23.73 -10.10
CA ARG A 84 -12.01 -22.65 -9.70
C ARG A 84 -12.21 -21.39 -10.52
N VAL A 85 -12.43 -21.52 -11.84
CA VAL A 85 -12.69 -20.38 -12.73
C VAL A 85 -14.08 -19.79 -12.49
N ARG A 86 -15.10 -20.59 -12.18
CA ARG A 86 -16.43 -20.10 -11.81
C ARG A 86 -16.44 -19.35 -10.48
N GLY A 87 -15.65 -19.80 -9.50
CA GLY A 87 -15.43 -19.09 -8.23
C GLY A 87 -14.42 -17.95 -8.30
N ALA A 88 -13.72 -17.76 -9.42
CA ALA A 88 -12.68 -16.76 -9.54
C ALA A 88 -13.27 -15.34 -9.63
N LYS A 89 -12.94 -14.51 -8.63
CA LYS A 89 -13.31 -13.09 -8.62
C LYS A 89 -12.54 -12.34 -9.73
N ARG A 90 -13.28 -11.76 -10.68
CA ARG A 90 -12.69 -10.98 -11.77
C ARG A 90 -12.08 -9.70 -11.22
N ARG A 91 -10.89 -9.35 -11.71
CA ARG A 91 -10.21 -8.11 -11.36
C ARG A 91 -10.84 -6.92 -12.07
N ASP A 92 -10.90 -5.80 -11.36
CA ASP A 92 -11.35 -4.54 -11.91
C ASP A 92 -10.34 -3.95 -12.90
N VAL A 93 -10.82 -3.46 -14.04
CA VAL A 93 -9.99 -2.88 -15.12
C VAL A 93 -9.46 -1.49 -14.75
N LEU A 94 -10.27 -0.71 -14.04
CA LEU A 94 -9.89 0.60 -13.54
C LEU A 94 -9.59 0.51 -12.04
N PRO A 95 -8.55 1.21 -11.56
CA PRO A 95 -8.29 1.29 -10.13
C PRO A 95 -9.46 1.97 -9.41
N GLY A 96 -9.73 1.58 -8.16
CA GLY A 96 -10.88 2.06 -7.39
C GLY A 96 -11.01 3.59 -7.35
N TRP A 97 -9.87 4.29 -7.22
CA TRP A 97 -9.82 5.75 -7.20
C TRP A 97 -10.24 6.43 -8.50
N ALA A 98 -10.13 5.74 -9.64
CA ALA A 98 -10.57 6.28 -10.93
C ALA A 98 -12.06 6.06 -11.15
N LYS A 99 -12.66 5.09 -10.45
CA LYS A 99 -14.11 4.81 -10.52
C LYS A 99 -14.90 5.67 -9.55
N SER A 100 -14.34 6.03 -8.39
CA SER A 100 -15.04 6.85 -7.41
C SER A 100 -14.85 8.34 -7.68
N GLN A 101 -15.97 9.04 -7.88
CA GLN A 101 -15.98 10.49 -8.14
C GLN A 101 -15.26 11.31 -7.04
N PRO A 102 -15.42 11.00 -5.73
CA PRO A 102 -14.70 11.70 -4.67
C PRO A 102 -13.18 11.52 -4.73
N GLU A 103 -12.69 10.30 -5.01
CA GLU A 103 -11.25 10.05 -5.06
C GLU A 103 -10.63 10.67 -6.31
N PHE A 104 -11.33 10.65 -7.45
CA PHE A 104 -10.87 11.30 -8.67
C PHE A 104 -10.72 12.82 -8.49
N VAL A 105 -11.73 13.49 -7.92
CA VAL A 105 -11.67 14.94 -7.65
C VAL A 105 -10.55 15.27 -6.66
N SER A 106 -10.35 14.43 -5.64
CA SER A 106 -9.26 14.60 -4.68
C SER A 106 -7.88 14.49 -5.37
N ALA A 107 -7.70 13.48 -6.24
CA ALA A 107 -6.48 13.28 -6.99
C ALA A 107 -6.21 14.45 -7.96
N ALA A 108 -7.22 14.88 -8.72
CA ALA A 108 -7.11 16.01 -9.64
C ALA A 108 -6.77 17.31 -8.90
N GLY A 109 -7.42 17.59 -7.77
CA GLY A 109 -7.13 18.75 -6.94
C GLY A 109 -5.70 18.75 -6.38
N TRP A 110 -5.20 17.58 -5.98
CA TRP A 110 -3.81 17.43 -5.54
C TRP A 110 -2.83 17.71 -6.68
N VAL A 111 -3.04 17.16 -7.88
CA VAL A 111 -2.18 17.41 -9.05
C VAL A 111 -2.16 18.89 -9.38
N ALA A 112 -3.34 19.52 -9.48
CA ALA A 112 -3.46 20.94 -9.79
C ALA A 112 -2.74 21.82 -8.74
N GLY A 113 -2.94 21.52 -7.45
CA GLY A 113 -2.26 22.23 -6.36
C GLY A 113 -0.74 22.05 -6.40
N HIS A 114 -0.26 20.84 -6.66
CA HIS A 114 1.16 20.54 -6.77
C HIS A 114 1.81 21.27 -7.95
N THR A 115 1.23 21.16 -9.16
CA THR A 115 1.73 21.84 -10.35
C THR A 115 1.67 23.36 -10.19
N GLY A 116 0.57 23.88 -9.63
CA GLY A 116 0.40 25.30 -9.35
C GLY A 116 1.46 25.83 -8.37
N HIS A 117 1.73 25.09 -7.30
CA HIS A 117 2.78 25.44 -6.35
C HIS A 117 4.17 25.42 -6.99
N THR A 118 4.51 24.39 -7.76
CA THR A 118 5.81 24.29 -8.43
C THR A 118 6.02 25.42 -9.45
N VAL A 119 4.99 25.74 -10.24
CA VAL A 119 5.03 26.88 -11.18
C VAL A 119 5.20 28.20 -10.43
N ALA A 120 4.43 28.44 -9.36
CA ALA A 120 4.55 29.65 -8.55
C ALA A 120 5.93 29.75 -7.87
N TYR A 121 6.42 28.65 -7.30
CA TYR A 121 7.70 28.58 -6.60
C TYR A 121 8.86 28.97 -7.53
N HIS A 122 8.91 28.40 -8.73
CA HIS A 122 9.96 28.72 -9.70
C HIS A 122 9.70 30.08 -10.36
N GLY A 123 8.45 30.42 -10.68
CA GLY A 123 8.06 31.69 -11.28
C GLY A 123 8.53 32.90 -10.48
N VAL A 124 8.27 32.91 -9.16
CA VAL A 124 8.74 33.98 -8.25
C VAL A 124 10.27 34.05 -8.18
N ARG A 125 10.97 32.93 -8.40
CA ARG A 125 12.44 32.85 -8.31
C ARG A 125 13.16 33.02 -9.64
N VAL A 126 12.46 33.09 -10.78
CA VAL A 126 13.07 33.30 -12.11
C VAL A 126 14.04 34.50 -12.10
N PRO A 127 13.68 35.69 -11.57
CA PRO A 127 14.60 36.83 -11.55
C PRO A 127 15.89 36.57 -10.76
N TRP A 128 15.80 35.78 -9.68
CA TRP A 128 16.96 35.42 -8.88
C TRP A 128 17.85 34.36 -9.56
N TYR A 129 17.23 33.39 -10.23
CA TYR A 129 17.96 32.39 -11.01
C TYR A 129 18.73 33.03 -12.15
N THR A 130 18.11 33.95 -12.88
CA THR A 130 18.76 34.66 -13.99
C THR A 130 19.92 35.53 -13.49
N LEU A 131 19.75 36.25 -12.38
CA LEU A 131 20.83 37.05 -11.78
C LEU A 131 22.01 36.16 -11.34
N ARG A 132 21.74 35.05 -10.65
CA ARG A 132 22.81 34.11 -10.23
C ARG A 132 23.56 33.53 -11.42
N LEU A 133 22.86 33.10 -12.46
CA LEU A 133 23.49 32.59 -13.68
C LEU A 133 24.31 33.67 -14.38
N ALA A 134 23.82 34.91 -14.44
CA ALA A 134 24.58 36.03 -15.01
C ALA A 134 25.90 36.29 -14.26
N VAL A 135 25.89 36.24 -12.93
CA VAL A 135 27.11 36.37 -12.11
C VAL A 135 28.07 35.19 -12.32
N GLN A 136 27.56 33.99 -12.66
CA GLN A 136 28.37 32.80 -12.92
C GLN A 136 28.88 32.70 -14.36
N ALA A 137 28.30 33.47 -15.30
CA ALA A 137 28.63 33.41 -16.72
C ALA A 137 30.11 33.61 -17.04
N PRO A 138 30.87 34.53 -16.39
CA PRO A 138 32.31 34.68 -16.64
C PRO A 138 33.10 33.41 -16.31
N ARG A 139 32.75 32.70 -15.24
CA ARG A 139 33.39 31.42 -14.88
C ARG A 139 33.09 30.34 -15.90
N GLY A 140 31.85 30.29 -16.39
CA GLY A 140 31.46 29.37 -17.46
C GLY A 140 32.14 29.66 -18.79
N ALA A 141 32.30 30.94 -19.13
CA ALA A 141 33.07 31.36 -20.31
C ALA A 141 34.53 30.90 -20.20
N ALA A 142 35.16 31.09 -19.04
CA ALA A 142 36.53 30.62 -18.81
C ALA A 142 36.63 29.08 -18.89
N LYS A 143 35.67 28.33 -18.33
CA LYS A 143 35.60 26.87 -18.45
C LYS A 143 35.39 26.41 -19.90
N PHE A 144 34.51 27.07 -20.65
CA PHE A 144 34.25 26.76 -22.05
C PHE A 144 35.48 27.00 -22.91
N LEU A 145 36.12 28.17 -22.77
CA LEU A 145 37.33 28.53 -23.50
C LEU A 145 38.48 27.60 -23.12
N GLY A 146 38.73 27.39 -21.82
CA GLY A 146 39.77 26.49 -21.34
C GLY A 146 39.55 25.04 -21.79
N GLY A 147 38.31 24.55 -21.72
CA GLY A 147 37.92 23.23 -22.21
C GLY A 147 38.11 23.09 -23.72
N SER A 148 37.72 24.10 -24.49
CA SER A 148 37.90 24.14 -25.95
C SER A 148 39.37 24.15 -26.33
N LEU A 149 40.20 24.98 -25.71
CA LEU A 149 41.65 25.01 -25.92
C LEU A 149 42.30 23.67 -25.54
N ARG A 150 41.89 23.08 -24.42
CA ARG A 150 42.37 21.77 -23.96
C ARG A 150 41.99 20.64 -24.93
N TRP A 151 40.79 20.69 -25.49
CA TRP A 151 40.31 19.76 -26.51
C TRP A 151 41.09 19.91 -27.83
N VAL A 152 41.27 21.16 -28.30
CA VAL A 152 42.08 21.45 -29.49
C VAL A 152 43.50 20.95 -29.32
N ALA A 153 44.11 21.15 -28.14
CA ALA A 153 45.47 20.72 -27.84
C ALA A 153 45.63 19.20 -27.61
N ASP A 154 44.54 18.43 -27.59
CA ASP A 154 44.51 17.00 -27.26
C ASP A 154 45.13 16.68 -25.89
N ALA A 155 44.84 17.52 -24.89
CA ALA A 155 45.44 17.37 -23.56
C ALA A 155 44.93 16.13 -22.80
N GLU A 156 43.78 15.57 -23.17
CA GLU A 156 43.27 14.31 -22.62
C GLU A 156 44.20 13.12 -22.90
N GLY A 157 44.95 13.17 -24.01
CA GLY A 157 45.97 12.17 -24.36
C GLY A 157 47.34 12.41 -23.72
N GLU A 158 47.52 13.50 -22.95
CA GLU A 158 48.81 13.83 -22.30
C GLU A 158 49.26 12.75 -21.30
N PRO A 159 48.41 12.22 -20.39
CA PRO A 159 48.86 11.22 -19.41
C PRO A 159 49.36 9.92 -20.06
N LEU A 160 48.70 9.49 -21.14
CA LEU A 160 49.12 8.31 -21.90
C LEU A 160 50.48 8.56 -22.56
N ARG A 161 50.69 9.73 -23.16
CA ARG A 161 51.99 10.09 -23.77
C ARG A 161 53.11 10.18 -22.73
N GLN A 162 52.83 10.72 -21.54
CA GLN A 162 53.80 10.77 -20.45
C GLN A 162 54.14 9.38 -19.92
N ALA A 163 53.15 8.50 -19.77
CA ALA A 163 53.36 7.11 -19.37
C ALA A 163 54.26 6.37 -20.38
N THR A 164 53.99 6.51 -21.69
CA THR A 164 54.83 5.89 -22.73
C THR A 164 56.23 6.50 -22.78
N ALA A 165 56.37 7.81 -22.55
CA ALA A 165 57.67 8.46 -22.48
C ALA A 165 58.52 7.98 -21.28
N SER A 166 57.86 7.66 -20.16
CA SER A 166 58.55 7.17 -18.94
C SER A 166 59.17 5.77 -19.09
N LEU A 167 58.71 4.97 -20.06
CA LEU A 167 59.25 3.65 -20.38
C LEU A 167 60.60 3.72 -21.13
N GLY A 168 61.02 4.90 -21.58
CA GLY A 168 62.30 5.13 -22.24
C GLY A 168 62.44 4.41 -23.60
N ASN A 169 63.62 3.88 -23.89
CA ASN A 169 63.98 3.35 -25.21
C ASN A 169 63.14 2.15 -25.68
N SER A 170 62.46 1.44 -24.77
CA SER A 170 61.64 0.27 -25.08
C SER A 170 60.32 0.62 -25.78
N ALA A 171 59.80 1.85 -25.60
CA ALA A 171 58.47 2.26 -26.07
C ALA A 171 58.50 3.42 -27.09
N VAL A 172 59.68 3.75 -27.65
CA VAL A 172 59.85 4.87 -28.61
C VAL A 172 58.92 4.74 -29.81
N GLY A 173 58.74 3.52 -30.34
CA GLY A 173 57.84 3.26 -31.47
C GLY A 173 56.37 3.55 -31.15
N GLU A 174 55.91 3.24 -29.94
CA GLU A 174 54.54 3.51 -29.49
C GLU A 174 54.33 5.00 -29.22
N TYR A 175 55.32 5.66 -28.60
CA TYR A 175 55.30 7.11 -28.41
C TYR A 175 55.19 7.86 -29.74
N LEU A 176 55.97 7.48 -30.75
CA LEU A 176 55.90 8.09 -32.09
C LEU A 176 54.53 7.88 -32.75
N LYS A 177 53.88 6.71 -32.56
CA LYS A 177 52.51 6.46 -33.05
C LYS A 177 51.51 7.39 -32.38
N LEU A 178 51.56 7.52 -31.05
CA LEU A 178 50.69 8.42 -30.28
C LEU A 178 50.92 9.90 -30.67
N SER A 179 52.17 10.30 -30.90
CA SER A 179 52.53 11.65 -31.34
C SER A 179 51.94 11.97 -32.73
N ARG A 180 52.09 11.08 -33.72
CA ARG A 180 51.46 11.27 -35.05
C ARG A 180 49.93 11.33 -34.96
N GLN A 181 49.33 10.52 -34.09
CA GLN A 181 47.87 10.52 -33.89
C GLN A 181 47.41 11.85 -33.27
N ARG A 182 48.16 12.39 -32.29
CA ARG A 182 47.97 13.72 -31.73
C ARG A 182 48.05 14.79 -32.82
N ASP A 183 49.11 14.82 -33.62
CA ASP A 183 49.27 15.82 -34.68
C ASP A 183 48.09 15.82 -35.65
N ARG A 184 47.61 14.63 -36.04
CA ARG A 184 46.42 14.51 -36.90
C ARG A 184 45.16 15.02 -36.19
N ARG A 185 44.94 14.68 -34.92
CA ARG A 185 43.79 15.17 -34.12
C ARG A 185 43.85 16.67 -33.95
N VAL A 186 44.99 17.21 -33.52
CA VAL A 186 45.19 18.66 -33.32
C VAL A 186 44.97 19.41 -34.62
N ARG A 187 45.56 18.97 -35.75
CA ARG A 187 45.33 19.62 -37.06
C ARG A 187 43.85 19.69 -37.42
N TRP A 188 43.14 18.57 -37.31
CA TRP A 188 41.70 18.53 -37.60
C TRP A 188 40.87 19.35 -36.61
N ARG A 189 41.15 19.26 -35.31
CA ARG A 189 40.45 20.02 -34.26
C ARG A 189 40.71 21.52 -34.38
N THR A 190 41.93 21.93 -34.71
CA THR A 190 42.28 23.33 -35.00
C THR A 190 41.54 23.83 -36.22
N LEU A 191 41.48 23.04 -37.31
CA LEU A 191 40.70 23.41 -38.49
C LEU A 191 39.22 23.60 -38.13
N VAL A 192 38.63 22.66 -37.40
CA VAL A 192 37.24 22.76 -36.91
C VAL A 192 37.05 24.00 -36.03
N ALA A 193 37.96 24.27 -35.10
CA ALA A 193 37.88 25.42 -34.20
C ALA A 193 38.01 26.76 -34.92
N VAL A 194 38.88 26.85 -35.94
CA VAL A 194 39.04 28.05 -36.78
C VAL A 194 37.77 28.28 -37.61
N VAL A 195 37.27 27.25 -38.30
CA VAL A 195 36.03 27.35 -39.08
C VAL A 195 34.86 27.72 -38.19
N ALA A 196 34.70 27.07 -37.03
CA ALA A 196 33.64 27.38 -36.07
C ALA A 196 33.76 28.82 -35.53
N SER A 197 34.98 29.31 -35.26
CA SER A 197 35.21 30.70 -34.84
C SER A 197 34.82 31.70 -35.91
N ILE A 198 35.20 31.45 -37.17
CA ILE A 198 34.84 32.33 -38.31
C ILE A 198 33.33 32.34 -38.48
N VAL A 199 32.70 31.17 -38.60
CA VAL A 199 31.24 31.05 -38.78
C VAL A 199 30.50 31.68 -37.61
N GLY A 200 30.91 31.38 -36.37
CA GLY A 200 30.30 31.92 -35.16
C GLY A 200 30.40 33.44 -35.08
N PHE A 201 31.58 34.01 -35.37
CA PHE A 201 31.80 35.46 -35.37
C PHE A 201 30.99 36.15 -36.49
N SER A 202 31.03 35.62 -37.71
CA SER A 202 30.23 36.15 -38.84
C SER A 202 28.73 36.10 -38.55
N THR A 203 28.24 35.02 -37.93
CA THR A 203 26.82 34.88 -37.54
C THR A 203 26.46 35.86 -36.42
N ALA A 204 27.32 36.04 -35.41
CA ALA A 204 27.10 37.01 -34.34
C ALA A 204 27.08 38.45 -34.87
N LEU A 205 27.97 38.79 -35.81
CA LEU A 205 28.01 40.10 -36.46
C LEU A 205 26.78 40.33 -37.34
N ALA A 206 26.37 39.34 -38.12
CA ALA A 206 25.16 39.40 -38.93
C ALA A 206 23.92 39.59 -38.04
N MET A 207 23.81 38.86 -36.93
CA MET A 207 22.73 39.07 -35.95
C MET A 207 22.76 40.48 -35.37
N TYR A 208 23.93 40.99 -34.96
CA TYR A 208 24.07 42.34 -34.41
C TYR A 208 23.59 43.43 -35.37
N VAL A 209 23.81 43.27 -36.68
CA VAL A 209 23.46 44.28 -37.69
C VAL A 209 22.02 44.09 -38.22
N LEU A 210 21.56 42.85 -38.43
CA LEU A 210 20.29 42.57 -39.10
C LEU A 210 19.13 42.23 -38.15
N ALA A 211 19.39 41.78 -36.92
CA ALA A 211 18.33 41.26 -36.05
C ALA A 211 17.62 42.38 -35.27
N PRO A 212 16.29 42.29 -35.08
CA PRO A 212 15.56 43.14 -34.15
C PRO A 212 16.13 43.08 -32.72
N THR A 213 15.98 44.17 -31.98
CA THR A 213 16.49 44.31 -30.60
C THR A 213 16.02 43.22 -29.65
N TRP A 214 14.78 42.72 -29.81
CA TRP A 214 14.25 41.64 -28.98
C TRP A 214 14.95 40.29 -29.24
N ILE A 215 15.38 40.02 -30.48
CA ILE A 215 16.16 38.81 -30.83
C ILE A 215 17.56 38.91 -30.22
N LEU A 216 18.18 40.10 -30.26
CA LEU A 216 19.48 40.34 -29.62
C LEU A 216 19.41 40.16 -28.10
N ALA A 217 18.38 40.70 -27.46
CA ALA A 217 18.15 40.54 -26.02
C ALA A 217 17.92 39.07 -25.64
N LEU A 218 17.10 38.33 -26.41
CA LEU A 218 16.85 36.90 -26.19
C LEU A 218 18.14 36.09 -26.34
N SER A 219 18.90 36.33 -27.41
CA SER A 219 20.13 35.61 -27.72
C SER A 219 21.22 35.88 -26.69
N GLY A 220 21.41 37.15 -26.30
CA GLY A 220 22.34 37.54 -25.24
C GLY A 220 21.97 36.92 -23.89
N THR A 221 20.68 36.91 -23.56
CA THR A 221 20.17 36.25 -22.36
C THR A 221 20.43 34.75 -22.41
N ALA A 222 20.10 34.08 -23.51
CA ALA A 222 20.30 32.63 -23.68
C ALA A 222 21.78 32.23 -23.54
N VAL A 223 22.69 32.96 -24.20
CA VAL A 223 24.13 32.73 -24.08
C VAL A 223 24.61 32.97 -22.64
N THR A 224 24.16 34.04 -21.99
CA THR A 224 24.51 34.35 -20.60
C THR A 224 24.04 33.26 -19.64
N LEU A 225 22.81 32.76 -19.80
CA LEU A 225 22.27 31.68 -18.97
C LEU A 225 23.00 30.35 -19.22
N ALA A 226 23.32 30.03 -20.47
CA ALA A 226 24.06 28.81 -20.82
C ALA A 226 25.49 28.82 -20.25
N LEU A 227 26.20 29.95 -20.37
CA LEU A 227 27.50 30.14 -19.75
C LEU A 227 27.39 30.11 -18.22
N GLY A 228 26.38 30.76 -17.64
CA GLY A 228 26.10 30.70 -16.21
C GLY A 228 25.94 29.27 -15.69
N TRP A 229 25.20 28.45 -16.44
CA TRP A 229 24.94 27.05 -16.11
C TRP A 229 26.22 26.20 -16.17
N LEU A 230 27.07 26.40 -17.19
CA LEU A 230 28.38 25.74 -17.28
C LEU A 230 29.35 26.21 -16.18
N GLY A 231 29.21 27.46 -15.74
CA GLY A 231 29.99 28.08 -14.67
C GLY A 231 29.62 27.61 -13.26
N GLN A 232 28.49 26.90 -13.12
CA GLN A 232 27.92 26.53 -11.83
C GLN A 232 28.86 25.56 -11.05
N PRO A 233 29.01 25.75 -9.72
CA PRO A 233 29.64 24.76 -8.86
C PRO A 233 28.75 23.52 -8.72
N ALA A 234 29.37 22.33 -8.61
CA ALA A 234 28.62 21.07 -8.46
C ALA A 234 27.76 21.04 -7.19
N ASP A 235 28.26 21.64 -6.10
CA ASP A 235 27.63 21.55 -4.77
C ASP A 235 26.60 22.66 -4.51
N ALA A 236 26.44 23.64 -5.41
CA ALA A 236 25.48 24.73 -5.22
C ALA A 236 24.71 25.03 -6.52
N PRO A 237 23.73 24.17 -6.88
CA PRO A 237 22.89 24.40 -8.04
C PRO A 237 21.99 25.62 -7.92
N VAL A 238 21.75 26.31 -9.05
CA VAL A 238 20.91 27.52 -9.06
C VAL A 238 19.43 27.18 -8.84
N ILE A 239 18.98 26.07 -9.39
CA ILE A 239 17.59 25.59 -9.27
C ILE A 239 17.53 24.58 -8.13
N TYR A 240 16.75 24.91 -7.09
CA TYR A 240 16.43 24.02 -5.98
C TYR A 240 15.06 23.37 -6.20
N ARG A 241 14.85 22.20 -5.58
CA ARG A 241 13.55 21.51 -5.59
C ARG A 241 12.46 22.39 -4.98
N ALA A 242 11.34 22.55 -5.69
CA ALA A 242 10.18 23.31 -5.21
C ALA A 242 9.48 22.62 -4.03
N VAL A 243 9.51 21.30 -4.01
CA VAL A 243 8.88 20.48 -2.97
C VAL A 243 9.90 19.53 -2.38
N GLU A 244 10.08 19.61 -1.07
CA GLU A 244 10.81 18.61 -0.32
C GLU A 244 9.89 17.44 -0.03
N THR A 245 10.06 16.34 -0.75
CA THR A 245 9.39 15.10 -0.38
C THR A 245 10.08 14.54 0.85
N SER A 246 9.42 14.54 2.00
CA SER A 246 9.77 13.60 3.07
C SER A 246 9.52 12.21 2.49
N SER A 247 10.57 11.59 1.98
CA SER A 247 10.48 10.33 1.24
C SER A 247 10.17 9.20 2.22
N ALA A 248 8.91 9.05 2.60
CA ALA A 248 8.42 7.77 3.05
C ALA A 248 8.54 6.83 1.84
N PRO A 249 9.34 5.76 1.90
CA PRO A 249 9.57 4.89 0.74
C PRO A 249 8.24 4.43 0.14
N LYS A 250 8.18 4.35 -1.20
CA LYS A 250 7.02 3.78 -1.90
C LYS A 250 6.74 2.40 -1.31
N LEU A 251 5.47 2.08 -1.06
CA LEU A 251 5.12 0.76 -0.53
C LEU A 251 5.40 -0.29 -1.61
N THR A 252 6.41 -1.13 -1.37
CA THR A 252 6.75 -2.28 -2.23
C THR A 252 6.62 -3.57 -1.44
N SER A 253 6.48 -4.68 -2.15
CA SER A 253 6.42 -6.03 -1.55
C SER A 253 7.62 -6.29 -0.63
N ASP A 254 8.82 -5.90 -1.05
CA ASP A 254 10.05 -6.06 -0.26
C ASP A 254 10.03 -5.25 1.05
N ILE A 255 9.44 -4.05 1.01
CA ILE A 255 9.32 -3.20 2.20
C ILE A 255 8.30 -3.80 3.17
N VAL A 256 7.17 -4.32 2.66
CA VAL A 256 6.17 -5.01 3.48
C VAL A 256 6.77 -6.26 4.11
N LEU A 257 7.46 -7.09 3.33
CA LEU A 257 8.13 -8.31 3.82
C LEU A 257 9.19 -7.97 4.88
N ARG A 258 10.03 -6.97 4.63
CA ARG A 258 11.03 -6.49 5.60
C ARG A 258 10.38 -6.00 6.90
N ALA A 259 9.27 -5.27 6.79
CA ALA A 259 8.54 -4.78 7.96
C ALA A 259 7.89 -5.92 8.75
N LEU A 260 7.34 -6.93 8.07
CA LEU A 260 6.80 -8.14 8.71
C LEU A 260 7.90 -8.96 9.41
N GLY A 261 9.10 -9.06 8.83
CA GLY A 261 10.24 -9.69 9.49
C GLY A 261 10.70 -8.95 10.76
N ALA A 262 10.55 -7.62 10.78
CA ALA A 262 10.87 -6.79 11.94
C ALA A 262 9.88 -6.97 13.11
N LEU A 263 8.74 -7.64 12.91
CA LEU A 263 7.78 -7.91 13.99
C LEU A 263 8.31 -8.91 15.02
N GLY A 264 9.29 -9.74 14.64
CA GLY A 264 9.81 -10.80 15.50
C GLY A 264 8.81 -11.93 15.74
N ILE A 265 8.01 -12.26 14.73
CA ILE A 265 7.12 -13.43 14.74
C ILE A 265 7.94 -14.62 14.20
N PRO A 266 8.22 -15.66 15.02
CA PRO A 266 9.15 -16.73 14.65
C PRO A 266 8.80 -17.43 13.34
N ALA A 267 7.52 -17.71 13.10
CA ALA A 267 7.07 -18.39 11.88
C ALA A 267 7.35 -17.58 10.60
N ILE A 268 7.12 -16.26 10.62
CA ILE A 268 7.46 -15.36 9.50
C ILE A 268 8.97 -15.35 9.25
N ASN A 269 9.76 -15.21 10.32
CA ASN A 269 11.21 -15.13 10.22
C ASN A 269 11.85 -16.43 9.71
N GLN A 270 11.32 -17.58 10.14
CA GLN A 270 11.77 -18.89 9.65
C GLN A 270 11.46 -19.10 8.17
N GLN A 271 10.30 -18.66 7.69
CA GLN A 271 9.96 -18.71 6.27
C GLN A 271 10.86 -17.80 5.44
N GLN A 272 11.08 -16.56 5.89
CA GLN A 272 11.98 -15.63 5.21
C GLN A 272 13.43 -16.12 5.17
N ALA A 273 13.92 -16.74 6.24
CA ALA A 273 15.27 -17.31 6.29
C ALA A 273 15.48 -18.47 5.30
N LYS A 274 14.41 -19.18 4.94
CA LYS A 274 14.41 -20.26 3.94
C LYS A 274 14.17 -19.75 2.51
N ALA A 275 14.27 -18.44 2.27
CA ALA A 275 13.90 -17.79 1.01
C ALA A 275 12.44 -18.07 0.57
N GLY A 276 11.57 -18.44 1.51
CA GLY A 276 10.13 -18.58 1.28
C GLY A 276 9.41 -17.23 1.34
N GLU A 277 8.24 -17.16 0.69
CA GLU A 277 7.36 -16.00 0.77
C GLU A 277 6.71 -15.95 2.16
N GLY A 278 7.34 -15.25 3.12
CA GLY A 278 6.78 -15.07 4.48
C GLY A 278 5.45 -14.31 4.51
N PHE A 279 5.09 -13.68 3.39
CA PHE A 279 3.80 -13.08 3.08
C PHE A 279 3.56 -13.16 1.57
N LYS A 280 2.48 -13.82 1.17
CA LYS A 280 2.11 -14.01 -0.22
C LYS A 280 1.04 -13.00 -0.62
N LEU A 281 1.41 -12.05 -1.47
CA LEU A 281 0.46 -11.06 -1.97
C LEU A 281 -0.62 -11.74 -2.85
N THR A 282 -1.88 -11.63 -2.44
CA THR A 282 -3.04 -12.10 -3.22
C THR A 282 -3.41 -11.08 -4.31
N ALA A 283 -3.08 -9.80 -4.08
CA ALA A 283 -3.26 -8.72 -5.02
C ALA A 283 -2.02 -7.81 -5.15
N PRO A 284 -1.77 -7.22 -6.34
CA PRO A 284 -0.77 -6.18 -6.49
C PRO A 284 -1.06 -5.00 -5.56
N ILE A 285 -0.01 -4.43 -4.96
CA ILE A 285 -0.13 -3.24 -4.12
C ILE A 285 -0.70 -2.09 -4.96
N ALA A 286 -1.86 -1.59 -4.57
CA ALA A 286 -2.61 -0.59 -5.30
C ALA A 286 -2.91 0.64 -4.43
N ARG A 287 -3.26 1.74 -5.10
CA ARG A 287 -3.77 2.95 -4.43
C ARG A 287 -5.20 2.72 -3.97
N ASP A 288 -5.48 3.06 -2.71
CA ASP A 288 -6.81 3.00 -2.09
C ASP A 288 -7.02 4.30 -1.30
N GLY A 289 -7.78 5.23 -1.87
CA GLY A 289 -7.95 6.59 -1.37
C GLY A 289 -6.61 7.33 -1.15
N ARG A 290 -6.42 7.85 0.07
CA ARG A 290 -5.23 8.62 0.49
C ARG A 290 -4.11 7.71 1.03
N GLY A 291 -3.93 6.54 0.42
CA GLY A 291 -2.96 5.55 0.85
C GLY A 291 -2.76 4.41 -0.14
N TRP A 292 -2.06 3.39 0.34
CA TRP A 292 -1.75 2.14 -0.37
C TRP A 292 -2.39 0.97 0.35
N ARG A 293 -2.90 0.01 -0.41
CA ARG A 293 -3.45 -1.24 0.09
C ARG A 293 -2.59 -2.40 -0.37
N ALA A 294 -2.16 -3.23 0.56
CA ALA A 294 -1.45 -4.48 0.31
C ALA A 294 -2.22 -5.61 0.97
N GLU A 295 -2.57 -6.65 0.21
CA GLU A 295 -3.38 -7.77 0.69
C GLU A 295 -2.67 -9.07 0.39
N GLY A 296 -2.71 -9.99 1.34
CA GLY A 296 -2.04 -11.26 1.18
C GLY A 296 -2.19 -12.19 2.37
N ASP A 297 -1.62 -13.37 2.20
CA ASP A 297 -1.69 -14.45 3.17
C ASP A 297 -0.37 -14.54 3.92
N LEU A 298 -0.48 -14.58 5.25
CA LEU A 298 0.65 -14.75 6.16
C LEU A 298 1.15 -16.20 6.15
N SER A 299 2.34 -16.39 6.71
CA SER A 299 2.91 -17.72 6.93
C SER A 299 1.95 -18.61 7.75
N TYR A 300 1.91 -19.90 7.45
CA TYR A 300 1.06 -20.85 8.16
C TYR A 300 1.24 -20.76 9.69
N GLY A 301 0.11 -20.72 10.40
CA GLY A 301 0.08 -20.61 11.86
C GLY A 301 0.19 -19.19 12.41
N VAL A 302 0.35 -18.16 11.56
CA VAL A 302 0.33 -16.75 11.95
C VAL A 302 -1.01 -16.13 11.63
N THR A 303 -1.61 -15.47 12.60
CA THR A 303 -2.88 -14.76 12.42
C THR A 303 -2.69 -13.28 12.10
N ALA A 304 -3.66 -12.67 11.41
CA ALA A 304 -3.70 -11.22 11.21
C ALA A 304 -3.72 -10.46 12.54
N THR A 305 -4.40 -11.00 13.57
CA THR A 305 -4.45 -10.42 14.92
C THR A 305 -3.06 -10.27 15.53
N GLU A 306 -2.17 -11.27 15.40
CA GLU A 306 -0.78 -11.15 15.89
C GLU A 306 0.00 -10.00 15.22
N VAL A 307 -0.30 -9.69 13.96
CA VAL A 307 0.28 -8.55 13.25
C VAL A 307 -0.34 -7.24 13.73
N ILE A 308 -1.65 -7.22 13.97
CA ILE A 308 -2.39 -6.06 14.50
C ILE A 308 -1.87 -5.68 15.89
N ASP A 309 -1.64 -6.65 16.76
CA ASP A 309 -1.12 -6.42 18.11
C ASP A 309 0.29 -5.82 18.12
N ARG A 310 1.06 -6.02 17.04
CA ARG A 310 2.44 -5.50 16.86
C ARG A 310 2.49 -4.32 15.88
N ARG A 311 1.40 -3.58 15.75
CA ARG A 311 1.27 -2.45 14.82
C ARG A 311 2.33 -1.36 15.01
N ASP A 312 2.78 -1.11 16.24
CA ASP A 312 3.86 -0.16 16.54
C ASP A 312 5.19 -0.58 15.89
N LYS A 313 5.55 -1.86 16.01
CA LYS A 313 6.73 -2.44 15.35
C LYS A 313 6.56 -2.47 13.84
N LEU A 314 5.36 -2.75 13.35
CA LEU A 314 5.04 -2.70 11.92
C LEU A 314 5.27 -1.29 11.35
N ALA A 315 4.77 -0.26 12.05
CA ALA A 315 4.95 1.13 11.67
C ALA A 315 6.43 1.54 11.66
N SER A 316 7.19 1.11 12.68
CA SER A 316 8.65 1.28 12.72
C SER A 316 9.35 0.60 11.55
N GLY A 317 8.99 -0.65 11.23
CA GLY A 317 9.53 -1.42 10.11
C GLY A 317 9.25 -0.77 8.74
N LEU A 318 8.08 -0.15 8.59
CA LEU A 318 7.71 0.63 7.40
C LEU A 318 8.31 2.04 7.39
N ARG A 319 8.99 2.47 8.45
CA ARG A 319 9.52 3.83 8.65
C ARG A 319 8.44 4.90 8.51
N ARG A 320 7.25 4.64 9.06
CA ARG A 320 6.08 5.54 8.99
C ARG A 320 5.56 5.85 10.39
N PRO A 321 4.94 7.03 10.61
CA PRO A 321 4.19 7.32 11.82
C PRO A 321 3.13 6.25 12.08
N LEU A 322 2.84 5.99 13.35
CA LEU A 322 1.85 5.01 13.76
C LEU A 322 0.50 5.27 13.07
N GLY A 323 0.05 6.54 13.04
CA GLY A 323 -1.22 6.94 12.43
C GLY A 323 -1.35 6.68 10.92
N CYS A 324 -0.27 6.28 10.23
CA CYS A 324 -0.32 5.92 8.81
C CYS A 324 -0.55 4.43 8.58
N VAL A 325 -0.35 3.55 9.56
CA VAL A 325 -0.28 2.09 9.32
C VAL A 325 -1.49 1.42 9.96
N TRP A 326 -2.25 0.67 9.19
CA TRP A 326 -3.51 0.05 9.62
C TRP A 326 -3.62 -1.38 9.07
N PRO A 327 -3.12 -2.37 9.82
CA PRO A 327 -3.41 -3.77 9.55
C PRO A 327 -4.85 -4.10 9.96
N GLU A 328 -5.53 -4.87 9.12
CA GLU A 328 -6.93 -5.28 9.28
C GLU A 328 -7.05 -6.79 9.00
N SER A 329 -7.88 -7.46 9.77
CA SER A 329 -8.35 -8.82 9.47
C SER A 329 -9.66 -8.75 8.68
N VAL A 330 -9.89 -9.74 7.82
CA VAL A 330 -11.13 -9.85 7.03
C VAL A 330 -11.94 -11.01 7.58
N PRO A 331 -13.07 -10.76 8.28
CA PRO A 331 -13.85 -11.82 8.92
C PRO A 331 -14.37 -12.90 7.95
N GLU A 332 -14.61 -12.54 6.69
CA GLU A 332 -15.10 -13.44 5.65
C GLU A 332 -14.01 -14.35 5.06
N GLU A 333 -12.73 -14.08 5.38
CA GLU A 333 -11.58 -14.84 4.90
C GLU A 333 -10.87 -15.58 6.05
N HIS A 334 -9.89 -16.42 5.72
CA HIS A 334 -9.17 -17.18 6.75
C HIS A 334 -8.34 -16.26 7.66
N THR A 335 -8.10 -16.68 8.90
CA THR A 335 -7.44 -15.86 9.93
C THR A 335 -6.02 -15.40 9.60
N GLY A 336 -5.33 -16.07 8.66
CA GLY A 336 -4.03 -15.67 8.13
C GLY A 336 -4.08 -14.62 7.01
N HIS A 337 -5.28 -14.18 6.59
CA HIS A 337 -5.43 -13.18 5.54
C HIS A 337 -5.30 -11.78 6.16
N LEU A 338 -4.35 -11.00 5.65
CA LEU A 338 -4.01 -9.68 6.16
C LEU A 338 -4.25 -8.63 5.08
N VAL A 339 -5.05 -7.62 5.44
CA VAL A 339 -5.18 -6.39 4.66
C VAL A 339 -4.40 -5.30 5.36
N LEU A 340 -3.35 -4.80 4.71
CA LEU A 340 -2.52 -3.72 5.22
C LEU A 340 -2.80 -2.44 4.44
N TRP A 341 -3.44 -1.48 5.11
CA TRP A 341 -3.58 -0.12 4.59
C TRP A 341 -2.49 0.80 5.14
N VAL A 342 -1.85 1.56 4.26
CA VAL A 342 -0.77 2.50 4.59
C VAL A 342 -1.08 3.88 4.02
N GLY A 343 -1.45 4.80 4.89
CA GLY A 343 -1.74 6.20 4.56
C GLY A 343 -0.51 6.99 4.11
N ASP A 344 -0.76 7.96 3.23
CA ASP A 344 0.26 8.91 2.77
C ASP A 344 0.71 9.87 3.88
N GLN A 345 -0.20 10.16 4.80
CA GLN A 345 -0.01 11.07 5.92
C GLN A 345 -0.66 10.53 7.18
N ASP A 346 -0.17 11.00 8.32
CA ASP A 346 -0.73 10.64 9.62
C ASP A 346 -2.20 11.10 9.69
N MET A 347 -3.10 10.21 10.13
CA MET A 347 -4.51 10.51 10.28
C MET A 347 -4.78 11.73 11.19
N SER A 348 -3.96 11.95 12.21
CA SER A 348 -4.06 13.13 13.08
C SER A 348 -3.83 14.45 12.34
N LYS A 349 -3.12 14.40 11.20
CA LYS A 349 -2.84 15.54 10.32
C LYS A 349 -3.71 15.54 9.07
N ALA A 350 -4.51 14.48 8.86
CA ALA A 350 -5.39 14.36 7.72
C ALA A 350 -6.59 15.28 7.86
N LYS A 351 -6.81 16.11 6.83
CA LYS A 351 -8.05 16.87 6.71
C LYS A 351 -9.21 15.88 6.57
N GLN A 352 -10.11 15.91 7.53
CA GLN A 352 -11.32 15.09 7.55
C GLN A 352 -12.33 15.60 6.51
N PRO A 353 -13.11 14.70 5.88
CA PRO A 353 -14.20 15.10 5.01
C PRO A 353 -15.24 15.90 5.81
N THR A 354 -15.93 16.82 5.13
CA THR A 354 -17.00 17.59 5.76
C THR A 354 -18.14 16.66 6.16
N TRP A 355 -18.58 16.75 7.42
CA TRP A 355 -19.68 15.94 7.93
C TRP A 355 -20.97 16.22 7.14
N PRO A 356 -21.65 15.19 6.58
CA PRO A 356 -22.79 15.40 5.69
C PRO A 356 -23.93 16.17 6.35
N LEU A 357 -24.13 15.99 7.66
CA LEU A 357 -25.21 16.61 8.43
C LEU A 357 -24.81 17.96 9.04
N LEU A 358 -23.63 18.50 8.71
CA LEU A 358 -23.11 19.73 9.33
C LEU A 358 -23.98 20.96 9.06
N LYS A 359 -24.60 21.04 7.88
CA LYS A 359 -25.35 22.24 7.43
C LYS A 359 -26.86 22.04 7.39
N SER A 360 -27.31 20.83 7.07
CA SER A 360 -28.73 20.53 6.86
C SER A 360 -28.95 19.03 6.87
N GLY A 361 -30.12 18.59 7.34
CA GLY A 361 -30.53 17.19 7.31
C GLY A 361 -31.56 16.90 8.39
N SER A 362 -32.24 15.76 8.26
CA SER A 362 -32.96 15.11 9.36
C SER A 362 -32.46 13.67 9.45
N VAL A 363 -32.56 13.09 10.63
CA VAL A 363 -32.11 11.73 10.91
C VAL A 363 -33.30 10.88 11.30
N ASP A 364 -33.26 9.61 10.89
CA ASP A 364 -34.13 8.55 11.41
C ASP A 364 -33.25 7.63 12.26
N LEU A 365 -33.39 7.65 13.59
CA LEU A 365 -32.50 6.90 14.49
C LEU A 365 -32.54 5.38 14.29
N PHE A 366 -33.57 4.89 13.59
CA PHE A 366 -33.74 3.48 13.21
C PHE A 366 -32.92 3.09 11.97
N LYS A 367 -32.28 4.05 11.30
CA LYS A 367 -31.46 3.84 10.10
C LYS A 367 -29.99 4.17 10.37
N PRO A 368 -29.06 3.64 9.55
CA PRO A 368 -27.66 4.01 9.62
C PRO A 368 -27.43 5.50 9.36
N VAL A 369 -26.63 6.15 10.22
CA VAL A 369 -26.31 7.58 10.14
C VAL A 369 -24.79 7.76 10.12
N PRO A 370 -24.22 8.57 9.20
CA PRO A 370 -22.79 8.83 9.18
C PRO A 370 -22.35 9.59 10.44
N PHE A 371 -21.48 8.98 11.24
CA PHE A 371 -20.98 9.58 12.49
C PHE A 371 -19.47 9.73 12.55
N GLY A 372 -18.72 8.93 11.79
CA GLY A 372 -17.25 8.95 11.81
C GLY A 372 -16.67 8.54 10.48
N THR A 373 -15.35 8.56 10.38
CA THR A 373 -14.65 8.12 9.17
C THR A 373 -13.64 7.04 9.49
N ASP A 374 -13.52 6.06 8.61
CA ASP A 374 -12.47 5.04 8.69
C ASP A 374 -11.09 5.64 8.34
N PRO A 375 -9.99 4.87 8.48
CA PRO A 375 -8.65 5.34 8.09
C PRO A 375 -8.54 5.81 6.64
N ARG A 376 -9.40 5.30 5.76
CA ARG A 376 -9.44 5.60 4.33
C ARG A 376 -10.24 6.89 4.03
N GLY A 377 -10.88 7.47 5.05
CA GLY A 377 -11.71 8.66 4.96
C GLY A 377 -13.13 8.39 4.45
N ARG A 378 -13.57 7.13 4.43
CA ARG A 378 -14.94 6.74 4.11
C ARG A 378 -15.81 6.88 5.34
N TRP A 379 -17.06 7.31 5.16
CA TRP A 379 -18.00 7.44 6.27
C TRP A 379 -18.35 6.06 6.84
N VAL A 380 -18.24 5.97 8.16
CA VAL A 380 -18.75 4.88 8.98
C VAL A 380 -20.07 5.33 9.58
N GLU A 381 -21.06 4.46 9.46
CA GLU A 381 -22.42 4.71 9.89
C GLU A 381 -22.69 4.01 11.23
N ILE A 382 -23.57 4.60 12.03
CA ILE A 382 -24.09 4.04 13.27
C ILE A 382 -25.61 4.08 13.25
N THR A 383 -26.26 3.03 13.75
CA THR A 383 -27.69 3.03 14.02
C THR A 383 -27.85 3.14 15.53
N LEU A 384 -28.49 4.22 16.01
CA LEU A 384 -28.62 4.48 17.45
C LEU A 384 -29.78 3.73 18.10
N MET A 385 -30.79 3.33 17.33
CA MET A 385 -31.85 2.47 17.85
C MET A 385 -31.32 1.07 18.19
N TYR A 386 -31.81 0.51 19.30
CA TYR A 386 -31.47 -0.83 19.81
C TYR A 386 -30.06 -1.01 20.36
N ILE A 387 -29.26 0.06 20.49
CA ILE A 387 -27.90 -0.04 21.05
C ILE A 387 -27.77 0.75 22.36
N ALA A 388 -26.96 0.22 23.26
CA ALA A 388 -26.37 0.97 24.36
C ALA A 388 -24.87 1.17 24.04
N ALA A 389 -24.38 2.39 24.21
CA ALA A 389 -22.99 2.73 23.90
C ALA A 389 -22.24 3.13 25.17
N VAL A 390 -20.98 2.68 25.27
CA VAL A 390 -20.05 3.09 26.33
C VAL A 390 -18.86 3.79 25.67
N ILE A 391 -18.53 5.00 26.13
CA ILE A 391 -17.40 5.78 25.61
C ILE A 391 -16.31 5.90 26.69
N GLY A 392 -15.25 5.11 26.54
CA GLY A 392 -14.07 5.16 27.40
C GLY A 392 -12.90 5.85 26.71
N ALA A 393 -12.32 6.86 27.35
CA ALA A 393 -11.08 7.49 26.88
C ALA A 393 -10.37 8.25 28.01
N ILE A 394 -9.05 8.38 27.90
CA ILE A 394 -8.26 9.28 28.74
C ILE A 394 -8.58 10.76 28.40
N PRO A 395 -8.31 11.71 29.32
CA PRO A 395 -8.57 13.12 29.07
C PRO A 395 -7.96 13.62 27.75
N ARG A 396 -8.69 14.51 27.06
CA ARG A 396 -8.29 15.16 25.79
C ARG A 396 -8.23 14.24 24.55
N MET A 397 -8.74 13.00 24.63
CA MET A 397 -8.83 12.08 23.48
C MET A 397 -10.21 12.08 22.78
N GLY A 398 -10.99 13.16 22.94
CA GLY A 398 -12.23 13.35 22.19
C GLY A 398 -13.49 12.68 22.76
N LYS A 399 -13.47 12.20 24.01
CA LYS A 399 -14.64 11.60 24.69
C LYS A 399 -15.89 12.49 24.61
N THR A 400 -15.78 13.71 25.13
CA THR A 400 -16.88 14.68 25.16
C THR A 400 -17.29 15.10 23.75
N PHE A 401 -16.33 15.21 22.82
CA PHE A 401 -16.62 15.53 21.42
C PHE A 401 -17.47 14.43 20.75
N LEU A 402 -17.10 13.17 20.91
CA LEU A 402 -17.86 12.04 20.36
C LEU A 402 -19.27 11.97 20.98
N LEU A 403 -19.38 12.14 22.29
CA LEU A 403 -20.68 12.17 22.97
C LEU A 403 -21.57 13.29 22.42
N ARG A 404 -21.05 14.52 22.31
CA ARG A 404 -21.77 15.64 21.69
C ARG A 404 -22.18 15.34 20.25
N LEU A 405 -21.34 14.67 19.47
CA LEU A 405 -21.66 14.31 18.09
C LEU A 405 -22.85 13.33 18.01
N LEU A 406 -22.88 12.32 18.88
CA LEU A 406 -24.03 11.40 18.97
C LEU A 406 -25.30 12.11 19.43
N LEU A 407 -25.20 13.04 20.38
CA LEU A 407 -26.32 13.86 20.80
C LEU A 407 -26.82 14.76 19.66
N LEU A 408 -25.92 15.39 18.90
CA LEU A 408 -26.31 16.17 17.72
C LEU A 408 -27.03 15.30 16.69
N ILE A 409 -26.55 14.08 16.42
CA ILE A 409 -27.25 13.11 15.57
C ILE A 409 -28.66 12.82 16.09
N ALA A 410 -28.81 12.54 17.38
CA ALA A 410 -30.11 12.27 17.98
C ALA A 410 -31.06 13.48 17.90
N SER A 411 -30.56 14.70 18.08
CA SER A 411 -31.35 15.93 17.98
C SER A 411 -31.90 16.22 16.58
N LEU A 412 -31.36 15.57 15.55
CA LEU A 412 -31.84 15.69 14.17
C LEU A 412 -33.04 14.76 13.88
N ASP A 413 -33.42 13.89 14.81
CA ASP A 413 -34.68 13.12 14.75
C ASP A 413 -35.73 13.78 15.65
N PRO A 414 -36.81 14.37 15.10
CA PRO A 414 -37.80 15.10 15.89
C PRO A 414 -38.61 14.21 16.85
N ARG A 415 -38.46 12.89 16.77
CA ARG A 415 -39.12 11.92 17.66
C ARG A 415 -38.28 11.60 18.90
N ALA A 416 -37.04 12.05 18.96
CA ALA A 416 -36.11 11.73 20.04
C ALA A 416 -36.14 12.77 21.16
N GLU A 417 -36.17 12.31 22.41
CA GLU A 417 -35.98 13.14 23.60
C GLU A 417 -34.54 13.01 24.09
N LEU A 418 -33.83 14.13 24.22
CA LEU A 418 -32.45 14.16 24.69
C LEU A 418 -32.40 14.44 26.18
N HIS A 419 -31.93 13.45 26.95
CA HIS A 419 -31.69 13.57 28.38
C HIS A 419 -30.18 13.58 28.62
N THR A 420 -29.66 14.70 29.12
CA THR A 420 -28.22 14.93 29.25
C THR A 420 -27.87 15.29 30.70
N TYR A 421 -26.89 14.58 31.24
CA TYR A 421 -26.45 14.75 32.63
C TYR A 421 -24.92 14.91 32.64
N ASP A 422 -24.44 16.11 32.97
CA ASP A 422 -23.02 16.41 33.18
C ASP A 422 -22.72 16.47 34.68
N LEU A 423 -22.49 15.31 35.29
CA LEU A 423 -22.20 15.23 36.73
C LEU A 423 -20.91 15.92 37.15
N LYS A 424 -20.07 16.31 36.19
CA LYS A 424 -18.84 17.04 36.50
C LYS A 424 -19.08 18.54 36.65
N GLY A 425 -20.20 19.06 36.15
CA GLY A 425 -20.57 20.48 36.24
C GLY A 425 -19.62 21.44 35.49
N ILE A 426 -18.83 20.96 34.52
CA ILE A 426 -17.85 21.80 33.79
C ILE A 426 -18.48 22.43 32.53
N GLY A 427 -19.70 22.04 32.21
CA GLY A 427 -20.41 22.53 31.04
C GLY A 427 -20.06 21.73 29.77
N ASP A 428 -19.69 20.47 29.96
CA ASP A 428 -19.26 19.59 28.88
C ASP A 428 -20.43 19.22 27.97
N LEU A 429 -21.69 19.31 28.40
CA LEU A 429 -22.86 19.02 27.56
C LEU A 429 -23.73 20.25 27.25
N ASP A 430 -23.49 21.38 27.91
CA ASP A 430 -24.28 22.62 27.80
C ASP A 430 -24.59 23.05 26.36
N PRO A 431 -23.65 23.03 25.39
CA PRO A 431 -23.95 23.52 24.05
C PRO A 431 -25.06 22.72 23.34
N VAL A 432 -25.20 21.44 23.65
CA VAL A 432 -26.24 20.58 23.06
C VAL A 432 -27.44 20.49 24.01
N GLY A 433 -27.18 20.26 25.30
CA GLY A 433 -28.22 20.14 26.33
C GLY A 433 -29.10 21.38 26.46
N ASN A 434 -28.51 22.58 26.51
CA ASN A 434 -29.28 23.82 26.62
C ASN A 434 -30.00 24.21 25.32
N ALA A 435 -29.46 23.81 24.16
CA ALA A 435 -30.00 24.20 22.86
C ALA A 435 -31.16 23.31 22.41
N VAL A 436 -31.04 21.99 22.62
CA VAL A 436 -31.96 20.99 22.06
C VAL A 436 -32.28 19.84 23.03
N GLY A 437 -31.80 19.90 24.28
CA GLY A 437 -32.11 18.91 25.30
C GLY A 437 -33.57 19.01 25.77
N TYR A 438 -34.23 17.87 25.91
CA TYR A 438 -35.50 17.80 26.63
C TYR A 438 -35.26 17.95 28.13
N ARG A 439 -34.20 17.31 28.64
CA ARG A 439 -33.70 17.48 30.00
C ARG A 439 -32.19 17.66 29.99
N HIS A 440 -31.71 18.69 30.68
CA HIS A 440 -30.29 18.96 30.87
C HIS A 440 -30.01 19.29 32.34
N ARG A 441 -29.01 18.64 32.91
CA ARG A 441 -28.53 18.85 34.28
C ARG A 441 -27.01 18.83 34.31
N ALA A 442 -26.43 19.68 35.14
CA ALA A 442 -25.00 19.82 35.32
C ALA A 442 -24.70 20.00 36.81
N GLY A 443 -23.95 19.06 37.40
CA GLY A 443 -23.73 18.98 38.85
C GLY A 443 -23.96 17.56 39.39
N ASP A 444 -23.44 17.29 40.57
CA ASP A 444 -23.51 16.00 41.28
C ASP A 444 -24.33 16.07 42.58
N GLU A 445 -25.07 17.16 42.81
CA GLU A 445 -25.98 17.26 43.95
C GLU A 445 -27.21 16.36 43.75
N GLU A 446 -27.84 15.93 44.83
CA GLU A 446 -28.99 14.99 44.77
C GLU A 446 -30.17 15.61 43.99
N GLU A 447 -30.33 16.92 44.07
CA GLU A 447 -31.29 17.73 43.30
C GLU A 447 -30.98 17.78 41.78
N ASP A 448 -29.73 17.52 41.37
CA ASP A 448 -29.32 17.45 39.96
C ASP A 448 -29.60 16.08 39.32
N ILE A 449 -29.79 15.05 40.14
CA ILE A 449 -29.96 13.65 39.73
C ILE A 449 -31.44 13.24 39.71
N GLU A 450 -32.28 13.83 40.56
CA GLU A 450 -33.76 13.68 40.57
C GLU A 450 -34.46 14.37 39.38
#